data_AF-A0A0B1TY93-F1
#
_entry.id   AF-A0A0B1TY93-F1
#
_cell.length_a   1.000
_cell.length_b   1.000
_cell.length_c   1.000
_cell.angle_alpha   90.00
_cell.angle_beta   90.00
_cell.angle_gamma   90.00
#
_symmetry.space_group_name_H-M   'P 1'
#
loop_
_entity.id
_entity.type
_entity.pdbx_description
1 polymer ?
#
loop_
_entity_poly.entity_id
_entity_poly.type
_entity_poly.pdbx_seq_one_letter_code
_entity_poly.pdbx_strand_id
1 'polypeptide(L)'
;MTAVPDMPNMTDIRDIKGPLPLAGPHDWLALAAGLGCLVLAGLALWRFWRARQGRSGPRRRFAAALAALGPQGQGLDDREYYFRLTRLVRAMLEADDGFPATTMTATEITARLGQAALDPARTANLAALLARAEAICFAADPAEAAIRPDRERDWQTARTLLPGRRP
;
A
#
# COMPACT_ATOMS: atom_id res chain seq x y z
N MET A 1 -43.52 -21.14 -85.76
CA MET A 1 -42.82 -21.44 -84.49
C MET A 1 -42.25 -20.14 -83.95
N THR A 2 -42.98 -19.46 -83.08
CA THR A 2 -42.56 -18.21 -82.45
C THR A 2 -42.63 -18.42 -80.94
N ALA A 3 -41.47 -18.33 -80.28
CA ALA A 3 -41.30 -18.59 -78.86
C ALA A 3 -41.97 -17.48 -78.03
N VAL A 4 -42.74 -17.88 -77.01
CA VAL A 4 -43.32 -16.98 -76.02
C VAL A 4 -42.24 -16.62 -75.00
N PRO A 5 -41.99 -15.34 -74.70
CA PRO A 5 -40.99 -14.93 -73.72
C PRO A 5 -41.42 -15.30 -72.30
N ASP A 6 -40.50 -15.91 -71.57
CA ASP A 6 -40.66 -16.27 -70.15
C ASP A 6 -40.74 -14.99 -69.30
N MET A 7 -41.91 -14.72 -68.74
CA MET A 7 -42.14 -13.52 -67.93
C MET A 7 -41.67 -13.77 -66.49
N PRO A 8 -40.88 -12.86 -65.90
CA PRO A 8 -40.33 -13.03 -64.55
C PRO A 8 -41.47 -13.20 -63.53
N ASN A 9 -41.45 -14.32 -62.82
CA ASN A 9 -42.45 -14.71 -61.84
C ASN A 9 -42.41 -13.75 -60.64
N MET A 10 -43.34 -12.78 -60.62
CA MET A 10 -43.48 -11.73 -59.60
C MET A 10 -44.10 -12.23 -58.28
N THR A 11 -43.82 -13.47 -57.86
CA THR A 11 -44.35 -14.07 -56.62
C THR A 11 -43.30 -14.27 -55.53
N ASP A 12 -42.18 -13.54 -55.54
CA ASP A 12 -41.23 -13.47 -54.40
C ASP A 12 -41.71 -12.43 -53.36
N ILE A 13 -42.90 -12.63 -52.81
CA ILE A 13 -43.34 -11.91 -51.60
C ILE A 13 -42.65 -12.60 -50.43
N ARG A 14 -41.52 -12.04 -50.00
CA ARG A 14 -40.79 -12.52 -48.83
C ARG A 14 -41.65 -12.33 -47.59
N ASP A 15 -42.00 -13.45 -46.97
CA ASP A 15 -42.74 -13.51 -45.71
C ASP A 15 -42.08 -12.61 -44.67
N ILE A 16 -42.78 -11.55 -44.26
CA ILE A 16 -42.27 -10.59 -43.29
C ILE A 16 -42.39 -11.27 -41.94
N LYS A 17 -41.24 -11.65 -41.36
CA LYS A 17 -41.19 -12.24 -40.02
C LYS A 17 -42.02 -11.39 -39.05
N GLY A 18 -42.96 -12.05 -38.37
CA GLY A 18 -43.87 -11.42 -37.43
C GLY A 18 -43.13 -10.64 -36.33
N PRO A 19 -43.83 -9.74 -35.63
CA PRO A 19 -43.23 -8.85 -34.64
C PRO A 19 -42.47 -9.66 -33.58
N LEU A 20 -41.18 -9.36 -33.44
CA LEU A 20 -40.36 -9.88 -32.35
C LEU A 20 -40.93 -9.34 -31.03
N PRO A 21 -41.09 -10.19 -29.99
CA PRO A 21 -41.58 -9.73 -28.70
C PRO A 21 -40.63 -8.65 -28.17
N LEU A 22 -41.17 -7.45 -27.96
CA LEU A 22 -40.45 -6.37 -27.29
C LEU A 22 -40.16 -6.79 -25.86
N ALA A 23 -38.92 -6.54 -25.45
CA ALA A 23 -38.41 -6.75 -24.11
C ALA A 23 -39.45 -6.34 -23.05
N GLY A 24 -39.81 -7.29 -22.19
CA GLY A 24 -40.87 -7.10 -21.20
C GLY A 24 -40.42 -6.14 -20.08
N PRO A 25 -41.33 -5.68 -19.21
CA PRO A 25 -41.02 -4.83 -18.06
C PRO A 25 -40.11 -5.51 -17.00
N HIS A 26 -39.47 -6.63 -17.29
CA HIS A 26 -38.42 -7.22 -16.45
C HIS A 26 -37.02 -7.00 -17.05
N ASP A 27 -36.92 -6.64 -18.33
CA ASP A 27 -35.63 -6.44 -19.00
C ASP A 27 -34.97 -5.11 -18.58
N TRP A 28 -35.76 -4.09 -18.20
CA TRP A 28 -35.20 -2.85 -17.64
C TRP A 28 -34.61 -3.05 -16.24
N LEU A 29 -35.16 -3.98 -15.45
CA LEU A 29 -34.61 -4.34 -14.13
C LEU A 29 -33.26 -5.04 -14.28
N ALA A 30 -33.13 -5.93 -15.26
CA ALA A 30 -31.86 -6.58 -15.57
C ALA A 30 -30.79 -5.56 -16.01
N LEU A 31 -31.17 -4.59 -16.85
CA LEU A 31 -30.28 -3.49 -17.24
C LEU A 31 -29.90 -2.59 -16.05
N ALA A 32 -30.85 -2.23 -15.19
CA ALA A 32 -30.60 -1.43 -14.00
C ALA A 32 -29.68 -2.16 -13.00
N ALA A 33 -29.89 -3.46 -12.79
CA ALA A 33 -29.04 -4.28 -11.95
C ALA A 33 -27.61 -4.39 -12.52
N GLY A 34 -27.47 -4.58 -13.83
CA GLY A 34 -26.18 -4.59 -14.51
C GLY A 34 -25.42 -3.28 -14.34
N LEU A 35 -26.10 -2.15 -14.54
CA LEU A 35 -25.52 -0.82 -14.35
C LEU A 35 -25.11 -0.59 -12.89
N GLY A 36 -25.97 -0.98 -11.93
CA GLY A 36 -25.68 -0.89 -10.51
C GLY A 36 -24.44 -1.68 -10.09
N CYS A 37 -24.31 -2.92 -10.56
CA CYS A 37 -23.11 -3.73 -10.35
C CYS A 37 -21.85 -3.06 -10.93
N LEU A 38 -21.95 -2.46 -12.12
CA LEU A 38 -20.82 -1.79 -12.76
C LEU A 38 -20.36 -0.56 -11.97
N VAL A 39 -21.31 0.23 -11.48
CA VAL A 39 -21.04 1.40 -10.62
C VAL A 39 -20.39 0.97 -9.30
N LEU A 40 -20.89 -0.09 -8.66
CA LEU A 40 -20.31 -0.62 -7.42
C LEU A 40 -18.90 -1.16 -7.64
N ALA A 41 -18.67 -1.91 -8.73
CA ALA A 41 -17.35 -2.41 -9.10
C ALA A 41 -16.37 -1.25 -9.37
N GLY A 42 -16.82 -0.22 -10.11
CA GLY A 42 -16.03 0.98 -10.36
C GLY A 42 -15.70 1.74 -9.08
N LEU A 43 -16.65 1.90 -8.16
CA LEU A 43 -16.44 2.56 -6.87
C LEU A 43 -15.50 1.76 -5.96
N ALA A 44 -15.63 0.43 -5.93
CA ALA A 44 -14.73 -0.45 -5.19
C ALA A 44 -13.31 -0.36 -5.74
N LEU A 45 -13.15 -0.41 -7.07
CA LEU A 45 -11.85 -0.26 -7.74
C LEU A 45 -11.24 1.13 -7.48
N TRP A 46 -12.04 2.19 -7.56
CA TRP A 46 -11.60 3.55 -7.27
C TRP A 46 -11.19 3.73 -5.81
N ARG A 47 -11.97 3.21 -4.86
CA ARG A 47 -11.60 3.21 -3.44
C ARG A 47 -10.32 2.44 -3.20
N PHE A 48 -10.17 1.29 -3.83
CA PHE A 48 -8.97 0.46 -3.73
C PHE A 48 -7.73 1.17 -4.31
N TRP A 49 -7.88 1.84 -5.45
CA TRP A 49 -6.83 2.63 -6.07
C TRP A 49 -6.47 3.85 -5.23
N ARG A 50 -7.46 4.58 -4.69
CA ARG A 50 -7.23 5.74 -3.81
C ARG A 50 -6.52 5.32 -2.52
N ALA A 51 -6.93 4.19 -1.94
CA ALA A 51 -6.27 3.59 -0.77
C ALA A 51 -4.83 3.10 -1.06
N ARG A 52 -4.49 2.85 -2.33
CA ARG A 52 -3.12 2.51 -2.75
C ARG A 52 -2.29 3.75 -3.08
N GLN A 53 -2.85 4.73 -3.79
CA GLN A 53 -2.16 5.96 -4.17
C GLN A 53 -1.79 6.83 -2.96
N GLY A 54 -2.64 6.87 -1.93
CA GLY A 54 -2.31 7.53 -0.66
C GLY A 54 -1.10 6.92 0.06
N ARG A 55 -0.80 5.63 -0.18
CA ARG A 55 0.33 4.92 0.42
C ARG A 55 1.63 5.06 -0.38
N SER A 56 1.57 5.31 -1.68
CA SER A 56 2.76 5.42 -2.55
C SER A 56 3.61 6.67 -2.25
N GLY A 57 2.98 7.78 -1.89
CA GLY A 57 3.65 9.06 -1.60
C GLY A 57 4.54 9.03 -0.35
N PRO A 58 4.02 8.62 0.82
CA PRO A 58 4.81 8.51 2.05
C PRO A 58 5.99 7.54 1.91
N ARG A 59 5.79 6.42 1.21
CA ARG A 59 6.83 5.38 1.01
C ARG A 59 8.06 5.88 0.29
N ARG A 60 7.89 6.57 -0.84
CA ARG A 60 9.02 7.16 -1.59
C ARG A 60 9.75 8.21 -0.74
N ARG A 61 9.02 8.98 0.06
CA ARG A 61 9.60 9.98 0.96
C ARG A 61 10.44 9.33 2.06
N PHE A 62 9.95 8.27 2.70
CA PHE A 62 10.72 7.55 3.72
C PHE A 62 11.96 6.85 3.15
N ALA A 63 11.83 6.22 1.98
CA ALA A 63 12.98 5.61 1.31
C ALA A 63 14.06 6.66 0.96
N ALA A 64 13.65 7.82 0.42
CA ALA A 64 14.57 8.92 0.13
C ALA A 64 15.20 9.51 1.40
N ALA A 65 14.42 9.69 2.47
CA ALA A 65 14.92 10.22 3.74
C ALA A 65 15.91 9.25 4.42
N LEU A 66 15.63 7.95 4.41
CA LEU A 66 16.53 6.93 4.95
C LEU A 66 17.82 6.82 4.12
N ALA A 67 17.72 6.93 2.79
CA ALA A 67 18.89 6.98 1.91
C ALA A 67 19.73 8.24 2.13
N ALA A 68 19.08 9.39 2.34
CA ALA A 68 19.75 10.65 2.65
C ALA A 68 20.43 10.62 4.02
N LEU A 69 19.86 9.93 5.02
CA LEU A 69 20.55 9.73 6.29
C LEU A 69 21.79 8.83 6.11
N GLY A 70 21.64 7.75 5.34
CA GLY A 70 22.70 6.78 5.05
C GLY A 70 23.20 6.05 6.32
N PRO A 71 24.02 5.00 6.15
CA PRO A 71 24.53 4.25 7.30
C PRO A 71 25.58 4.99 8.13
N GLN A 72 26.27 5.96 7.53
CA GLN A 72 27.30 6.74 8.24
C GLN A 72 26.79 8.07 8.78
N GLY A 73 25.56 8.48 8.47
CA GLY A 73 25.00 9.71 9.02
C GLY A 73 25.61 11.01 8.49
N GLN A 74 26.43 11.00 7.45
CA GLN A 74 26.96 12.20 6.77
C GLN A 74 27.56 13.28 7.70
N GLY A 75 28.32 12.86 8.72
CA GLY A 75 28.96 13.80 9.67
C GLY A 75 28.08 14.19 10.87
N LEU A 76 26.89 13.61 11.01
CA LEU A 76 26.11 13.71 12.25
C LEU A 76 26.82 12.99 13.39
N ASP A 77 26.74 13.57 14.59
CA ASP A 77 27.07 12.86 15.83
C ASP A 77 26.08 11.70 16.08
N ASP A 78 26.41 10.82 17.03
CA ASP A 78 25.57 9.64 17.28
C ASP A 78 24.18 10.02 17.79
N ARG A 79 24.08 11.02 18.67
CA ARG A 79 22.80 11.46 19.24
C ARG A 79 21.85 11.95 18.15
N GLU A 80 22.30 12.88 17.30
CA GLU A 80 21.51 13.44 16.21
C GLU A 80 21.20 12.40 15.14
N TYR A 81 22.14 11.50 14.84
CA TYR A 81 21.90 10.38 13.94
C TYR A 81 20.75 9.49 14.44
N TYR A 82 20.83 9.03 15.69
CA TYR A 82 19.83 8.14 16.27
C TYR A 82 18.49 8.84 16.51
N PHE A 83 18.50 10.14 16.81
CA PHE A 83 17.27 10.93 16.89
C PHE A 83 16.55 11.00 15.53
N ARG A 84 17.29 11.25 14.44
CA ARG A 84 16.71 11.25 13.08
C ARG A 84 16.26 9.86 12.66
N LEU A 85 17.06 8.83 12.92
CA LEU A 85 16.75 7.46 12.56
C LEU A 85 15.48 6.97 13.26
N THR A 86 15.37 7.18 14.58
CA THR A 86 14.18 6.77 15.35
C THR A 86 12.94 7.53 14.93
N ARG A 87 13.04 8.83 14.63
CA ARG A 87 11.92 9.60 14.10
C ARG A 87 11.42 9.04 12.78
N LEU A 88 12.33 8.66 11.89
CA LEU A 88 11.97 7.99 10.62
C LEU A 88 11.33 6.62 10.86
N VAL A 89 11.92 5.80 11.73
CA VAL A 89 11.40 4.48 12.08
C VAL A 89 9.98 4.58 12.64
N ARG A 90 9.74 5.45 13.61
CA ARG A 90 8.40 5.68 14.19
C ARG A 90 7.40 6.14 13.13
N ALA A 91 7.78 7.08 12.26
CA ALA A 91 6.91 7.55 11.18
C ALA A 91 6.59 6.44 10.15
N MET A 92 7.54 5.54 9.87
CA MET A 92 7.30 4.37 9.01
C MET A 92 6.32 3.38 9.66
N LEU A 93 6.51 3.06 10.94
CA LEU A 93 5.61 2.18 11.69
C LEU A 93 4.19 2.75 11.78
N GLU A 94 4.05 4.04 12.06
CA GLU A 94 2.74 4.69 12.10
C GLU A 94 2.02 4.65 10.74
N ALA A 95 2.77 4.83 9.65
CA ALA A 95 2.21 4.78 8.30
C ALA A 95 1.79 3.36 7.86
N ASP A 96 2.51 2.32 8.28
CA ASP A 96 2.28 0.94 7.83
C ASP A 96 1.40 0.12 8.79
N ASP A 97 1.56 0.27 10.11
CA ASP A 97 0.88 -0.54 11.13
C ASP A 97 -0.35 0.15 11.76
N GLY A 98 -0.56 1.44 11.48
CA GLY A 98 -1.80 2.16 11.81
C GLY A 98 -2.00 2.46 13.29
N PHE A 99 -0.94 2.46 14.09
CA PHE A 99 -0.94 2.92 15.48
C PHE A 99 0.00 4.14 15.64
N PRO A 100 -0.21 5.02 16.62
CA PRO A 100 0.50 6.30 16.73
C PRO A 100 1.92 6.14 17.28
N ALA A 101 2.79 5.48 16.52
CA ALA A 101 4.16 5.14 16.95
C ALA A 101 5.02 6.37 17.27
N THR A 102 4.72 7.54 16.70
CA THR A 102 5.47 8.77 17.00
C THR A 102 5.23 9.31 18.41
N THR A 103 4.08 9.03 19.01
CA THR A 103 3.73 9.46 20.38
C THR A 103 3.99 8.39 21.43
N MET A 104 4.47 7.22 21.02
CA MET A 104 4.73 6.08 21.91
C MET A 104 6.21 5.99 22.30
N THR A 105 6.45 5.45 23.48
CA THR A 105 7.78 5.05 23.98
C THR A 105 8.28 3.78 23.26
N ALA A 106 9.59 3.50 23.26
CA ALA A 106 10.08 2.26 22.65
C ALA A 106 9.49 0.99 23.29
N THR A 107 9.23 1.01 24.59
CA THR A 107 8.62 -0.12 25.31
C THR A 107 7.17 -0.36 24.85
N GLU A 108 6.38 0.70 24.68
CA GLU A 108 5.03 0.58 24.15
C GLU A 108 5.02 0.10 22.70
N ILE A 109 5.93 0.61 21.86
CA ILE A 109 6.08 0.18 20.46
C ILE A 109 6.42 -1.32 20.41
N THR A 110 7.39 -1.78 21.19
CA THR A 110 7.80 -3.19 21.20
C THR A 110 6.70 -4.13 21.69
N ALA A 111 5.97 -3.74 22.75
CA ALA A 111 4.78 -4.47 23.19
C ALA A 111 3.72 -4.57 22.08
N ARG A 112 3.48 -3.47 21.35
CA ARG A 112 2.52 -3.43 20.25
C ARG A 112 2.94 -4.30 19.07
N LEU A 113 4.21 -4.30 18.71
CA LEU A 113 4.77 -5.14 17.65
C LEU A 113 4.64 -6.63 17.99
N GLY A 114 4.82 -7.00 19.26
CA GLY A 114 4.60 -8.37 19.74
C GLY A 114 3.15 -8.85 19.59
N GLN A 115 2.17 -7.95 19.67
CA GLN A 115 0.75 -8.26 19.46
C GLN A 115 0.38 -8.40 17.98
N ALA A 116 1.14 -7.78 17.06
CA ALA A 116 0.82 -7.70 15.64
C ALA A 116 1.19 -8.97 14.83
N ALA A 117 1.57 -10.07 15.49
CA ALA A 117 2.03 -11.31 14.86
C ALA A 117 3.13 -11.12 13.80
N LEU A 118 3.99 -10.11 14.00
CA LEU A 118 5.16 -9.89 13.16
C LEU A 118 6.20 -10.99 13.39
N ASP A 119 7.07 -11.19 12.41
CA ASP A 119 8.23 -12.07 12.51
C ASP A 119 9.03 -11.76 13.81
N PRO A 120 9.25 -12.75 14.70
CA PRO A 120 9.96 -12.53 15.96
C PRO A 120 11.35 -11.93 15.79
N ALA A 121 12.08 -12.32 14.73
CA ALA A 121 13.42 -11.79 14.46
C ALA A 121 13.36 -10.31 14.09
N ARG A 122 12.40 -9.91 13.25
CA ARG A 122 12.14 -8.50 12.93
C ARG A 122 11.78 -7.69 14.17
N THR A 123 10.88 -8.20 15.01
CA THR A 123 10.47 -7.52 16.25
C THR A 123 11.66 -7.35 17.20
N ALA A 124 12.49 -8.37 17.38
CA ALA A 124 13.69 -8.31 18.22
C ALA A 124 14.72 -7.30 17.71
N ASN A 125 14.98 -7.27 16.39
CA ASN A 125 15.90 -6.30 15.79
C ASN A 125 15.42 -4.86 15.96
N LEU A 126 14.12 -4.62 15.77
CA LEU A 126 13.52 -3.30 15.94
C LEU A 126 13.53 -2.85 17.40
N ALA A 127 13.25 -3.76 18.34
CA ALA A 127 13.39 -3.51 19.77
C ALA A 127 14.82 -3.11 20.16
N ALA A 128 15.81 -3.85 19.65
CA ALA A 128 17.21 -3.56 19.91
C ALA A 128 17.66 -2.20 19.36
N LEU A 129 17.19 -1.83 18.16
CA LEU A 129 17.43 -0.51 17.57
C LEU A 129 16.85 0.59 18.46
N LEU A 130 15.57 0.48 18.82
CA LEU A 130 14.89 1.52 19.61
C LEU A 130 15.53 1.67 20.99
N ALA A 131 15.88 0.56 21.65
CA ALA A 131 16.55 0.58 22.96
C ALA A 131 17.94 1.24 22.89
N ARG A 132 18.77 0.90 21.88
CA ARG A 132 20.06 1.57 21.67
C ARG A 132 19.88 3.06 21.43
N ALA A 133 18.93 3.42 20.57
CA ALA A 133 18.69 4.81 20.23
C ALA A 133 18.21 5.63 21.43
N GLU A 134 17.34 5.07 22.28
CA GLU A 134 16.93 5.74 23.52
C GLU A 134 18.12 5.93 24.47
N ALA A 135 18.95 4.89 24.66
CA ALA A 135 20.13 5.01 25.51
C ALA A 135 21.11 6.09 24.99
N ILE A 136 21.34 6.17 23.67
CA ILE A 136 22.21 7.19 23.07
C ILE A 136 21.57 8.58 23.13
N CYS A 137 20.27 8.70 22.83
CA CYS A 137 19.59 9.99 22.80
C CYS A 137 19.44 10.59 24.21
N PHE A 138 19.18 9.76 25.22
CA PHE A 138 18.85 10.19 26.58
C PHE A 138 19.96 9.95 27.61
N ALA A 139 21.15 9.51 27.19
CA ALA A 139 22.32 9.51 28.07
C ALA A 139 22.62 10.93 28.59
N ALA A 140 22.94 11.02 29.89
CA ALA A 140 23.36 12.27 30.52
C ALA A 140 24.70 12.76 29.94
N ASP A 141 25.64 11.83 29.79
CA ASP A 141 26.92 12.03 29.10
C ASP A 141 27.07 11.01 27.94
N PRO A 142 27.39 11.46 26.71
CA PRO A 142 27.71 10.56 25.60
C PRO A 142 28.83 9.56 25.91
N ALA A 143 29.77 9.90 26.80
CA ALA A 143 30.85 9.00 27.24
C ALA A 143 30.36 7.91 28.21
N GLU A 144 29.26 8.14 28.92
CA GLU A 144 28.62 7.18 29.82
C GLU A 144 27.68 6.23 29.10
N ALA A 145 27.32 6.51 27.84
CA ALA A 145 26.63 5.56 27.01
C ALA A 145 27.56 4.35 26.78
N ALA A 146 27.50 3.36 27.69
CA ALA A 146 28.23 2.09 27.62
C ALA A 146 27.79 1.21 26.41
N ILE A 147 26.97 1.78 25.53
CA ILE A 147 26.42 1.17 24.34
C ILE A 147 27.17 1.74 23.14
N ARG A 148 27.94 0.88 22.49
CA ARG A 148 28.59 1.21 21.23
C ARG A 148 27.52 1.40 20.14
N PRO A 149 27.54 2.51 19.39
CA PRO A 149 26.65 2.71 18.25
C PRO A 149 26.95 1.67 17.16
N ASP A 150 25.89 1.16 16.53
CA ASP A 150 25.95 0.24 15.38
C ASP A 150 25.09 0.78 14.24
N ARG A 151 25.54 1.92 13.69
CA ARG A 151 24.77 2.71 12.72
C ARG A 151 24.41 1.90 11.48
N GLU A 152 25.30 1.04 10.99
CA GLU A 152 25.07 0.20 9.82
C GLU A 152 23.96 -0.81 10.08
N ARG A 153 24.05 -1.57 11.17
CA ARG A 153 23.02 -2.58 11.51
C ARG A 153 21.66 -1.94 11.76
N ASP A 154 21.64 -0.83 12.50
CA ASP A 154 20.40 -0.13 12.82
C ASP A 154 19.80 0.52 11.56
N TRP A 155 20.62 1.04 10.64
CA TRP A 155 20.17 1.51 9.33
C TRP A 155 19.59 0.39 8.47
N GLN A 156 20.25 -0.77 8.40
CA GLN A 156 19.74 -1.94 7.68
C GLN A 156 18.41 -2.41 8.28
N THR A 157 18.29 -2.43 9.61
CA THR A 157 17.05 -2.75 10.32
C THR A 157 15.94 -1.80 9.93
N ALA A 158 16.17 -0.48 9.96
CA ALA A 158 15.21 0.51 9.46
C ALA A 158 14.86 0.29 7.98
N ARG A 159 15.84 -0.11 7.15
CA ARG A 159 15.62 -0.39 5.73
C ARG A 159 14.70 -1.59 5.51
N THR A 160 14.71 -2.58 6.40
CA THR A 160 13.76 -3.72 6.33
C THR A 160 12.30 -3.31 6.55
N LEU A 161 12.05 -2.11 7.11
CA LEU A 161 10.71 -1.59 7.29
C LEU A 161 10.13 -1.01 5.98
N LEU A 162 10.97 -0.71 4.98
CA LEU A 162 10.47 -0.22 3.69
C LEU A 162 9.70 -1.34 2.97
N PRO A 163 8.43 -1.11 2.58
CA PRO A 163 7.63 -2.12 1.90
C PRO A 163 8.16 -2.40 0.50
N GLY A 164 8.37 -3.68 0.17
CA GLY A 164 8.90 -4.14 -1.13
C GLY A 164 10.05 -5.13 -1.03
N ARG A 165 10.66 -5.29 0.15
CA ARG A 165 11.45 -6.47 0.51
C ARG A 165 10.59 -7.42 1.33
N ARG A 166 9.72 -8.16 0.65
CA ARG A 166 9.50 -9.53 1.14
C ARG A 166 10.77 -10.31 0.77
N PRO A 167 11.27 -11.20 1.64
CA PRO A 167 12.27 -12.17 1.22
C PRO A 167 11.78 -12.94 -0.02
#